data_AF-A0A944XHU3-F1
#
_entry.id   AF-A0A944XHU3-F1
#
_cell.length_a   1.000
_cell.length_b   1.000
_cell.length_c   1.000
_cell.angle_alpha   90.00
_cell.angle_beta   90.00
_cell.angle_gamma   90.00
#
_symmetry.space_group_name_H-M   'P 1'
#
loop_
_entity.id
_entity.type
_entity.pdbx_description
1 polymer ?
#
loop_
_entity_poly.entity_id
_entity_poly.type
_entity_poly.pdbx_seq_one_letter_code
_entity_poly.pdbx_strand_id
1 'polypeptide(L)'
;MAQNKRADGWWYPWIFVGGMVLVALVNGVMIFIALDSWTGLETESHYRKGLDYNENLAAAETQALRGWRLDLDWKVASVSGDTRTIEMRAQFAERNGQALNDLSVTALIVRPTHEGYDFEVPLQAMGDGTYSATANLPLAGQWNVRIHALRGDEAFQEVRRLQVR
;
A
#
# COMPACT_ATOMS: atom_id res chain seq x y z
N MET A 1 39.09 51.21 -20.23
CA MET A 1 38.39 49.95 -19.91
C MET A 1 37.92 50.03 -18.46
N ALA A 2 36.66 50.38 -18.21
CA ALA A 2 36.14 50.49 -16.85
C ALA A 2 35.85 49.09 -16.30
N GLN A 3 36.60 48.70 -15.28
CA GLN A 3 36.45 47.42 -14.59
C GLN A 3 35.21 47.50 -13.71
N ASN A 4 34.10 46.88 -14.15
CA ASN A 4 32.87 46.76 -13.36
C ASN A 4 33.13 45.88 -12.12
N LYS A 5 33.56 46.50 -11.02
CA LYS A 5 33.54 45.84 -9.71
C LYS A 5 32.09 45.79 -9.23
N ARG A 6 31.54 44.58 -9.13
CA ARG A 6 30.22 44.34 -8.53
C ARG A 6 30.21 44.91 -7.12
N ALA A 7 29.11 45.56 -6.73
CA ALA A 7 28.95 46.15 -5.41
C ALA A 7 29.07 45.08 -4.31
N ASP A 8 29.77 45.42 -3.22
CA ASP A 8 29.88 44.56 -2.05
C ASP A 8 28.48 44.26 -1.51
N GLY A 9 28.12 42.98 -1.43
CA GLY A 9 26.80 42.53 -0.99
C GLY A 9 25.82 42.12 -2.10
N TRP A 10 26.22 42.16 -3.38
CA TRP A 10 25.39 41.62 -4.49
C TRP A 10 24.97 40.15 -4.31
N TRP A 11 25.64 39.41 -3.42
CA TRP A 11 25.38 38.01 -3.13
C TRP A 11 24.38 37.77 -1.98
N TYR A 12 24.02 38.79 -1.17
CA TYR A 12 23.08 38.60 -0.06
C TYR A 12 21.71 38.02 -0.49
N PRO A 13 21.09 38.47 -1.61
CA PRO A 13 19.84 37.88 -2.07
C PRO A 13 19.96 36.39 -2.42
N TRP A 14 21.14 35.94 -2.86
CA TRP A 14 21.38 34.54 -3.22
C TRP A 14 21.39 33.60 -2.00
N ILE A 15 21.65 34.10 -0.79
CA ILE A 15 21.49 33.32 0.44
C ILE A 15 20.02 32.98 0.67
N PHE A 16 19.12 33.95 0.48
CA PHE A 16 17.67 33.73 0.61
C PHE A 16 17.15 32.76 -0.45
N VAL A 17 17.64 32.89 -1.70
CA VAL A 17 17.32 31.93 -2.77
C VAL A 17 17.82 30.53 -2.42
N GLY A 18 19.06 30.41 -1.92
CA GLY A 18 19.62 29.12 -1.48
C GLY A 18 18.81 28.49 -0.35
N GLY A 19 18.39 29.27 0.65
CA GLY A 19 17.52 28.81 1.72
C GLY A 19 16.15 28.33 1.22
N MET A 20 15.54 29.07 0.28
CA MET A 20 14.25 28.68 -0.29
C MET A 20 14.33 27.40 -1.11
N VAL A 21 15.40 27.23 -1.89
CA VAL A 21 15.66 25.98 -2.65
C VAL A 21 15.87 24.80 -1.70
N LEU A 22 16.58 24.99 -0.58
CA LEU A 22 16.76 23.95 0.42
C LEU A 22 15.42 23.51 1.04
N VAL A 23 14.57 24.46 1.44
CA VAL A 23 13.24 24.16 1.98
C VAL A 23 12.38 23.45 0.94
N ALA A 24 12.40 23.89 -0.32
CA ALA A 24 11.68 23.23 -1.41
C ALA A 24 12.16 21.80 -1.65
N LEU A 25 13.46 21.53 -1.58
CA LEU A 25 14.02 20.18 -1.71
C LEU A 25 13.63 19.29 -0.53
N VAL A 26 13.75 19.79 0.71
CA VAL A 26 13.35 19.04 1.91
C VAL A 26 11.85 18.74 1.87
N ASN A 27 11.02 19.71 1.51
CA ASN A 27 9.59 19.52 1.31
C ASN A 27 9.29 18.55 0.17
N GLY A 28 10.02 18.62 -0.95
CA GLY A 28 9.87 17.70 -2.07
C GLY A 28 10.23 16.25 -1.70
N VAL A 29 11.29 16.06 -0.92
CA VAL A 29 11.66 14.74 -0.36
C VAL A 29 10.60 14.27 0.63
N MET A 30 10.08 15.15 1.49
CA MET A 30 8.98 14.81 2.39
C MET A 30 7.70 14.46 1.63
N ILE A 31 7.37 15.16 0.53
CA ILE A 31 6.24 14.85 -0.34
C ILE A 31 6.46 13.52 -1.05
N PHE A 32 7.65 13.26 -1.58
CA PHE A 32 7.99 12.00 -2.22
C PHE A 32 7.86 10.83 -1.24
N ILE A 33 8.44 10.96 -0.05
CA ILE A 33 8.29 9.99 1.04
C ILE A 33 6.83 9.90 1.46
N ALA A 34 6.06 10.98 1.56
CA ALA A 34 4.66 10.93 1.98
C ALA A 34 3.77 10.25 0.93
N LEU A 35 3.98 10.51 -0.35
CA LEU A 35 3.24 9.83 -1.42
C LEU A 35 3.60 8.33 -1.51
N ASP A 36 4.84 7.97 -1.16
CA ASP A 36 5.32 6.58 -1.13
C ASP A 36 4.95 5.83 0.17
N SER A 37 4.93 6.54 1.31
CA SER A 37 4.69 5.96 2.65
C SER A 37 3.27 6.12 3.17
N TRP A 38 2.42 6.93 2.52
CA TRP A 38 1.04 7.15 2.91
C TRP A 38 0.07 6.43 1.99
N THR A 39 0.17 5.11 1.92
CA THR A 39 -1.05 4.31 1.78
C THR A 39 -1.71 4.31 3.15
N GLY A 40 -2.72 5.14 3.34
CA GLY A 40 -3.55 5.08 4.54
C GLY A 40 -4.07 3.65 4.80
N LEU A 41 -4.72 3.33 5.91
CA LEU A 41 -5.68 4.15 6.62
C LEU A 41 -5.84 3.57 8.03
N GLU A 42 -5.78 4.43 9.05
CA GLU A 42 -6.76 4.35 10.13
C GLU A 42 -7.95 5.16 9.61
N THR A 43 -8.93 4.52 8.98
CA THR A 43 -10.20 5.18 8.66
C THR A 43 -11.34 4.19 8.73
N GLU A 44 -12.13 4.43 9.77
CA GLU A 44 -13.57 4.18 9.88
C GLU A 44 -14.08 2.80 9.49
N SER A 45 -14.20 2.00 10.56
CA SER A 45 -15.22 0.99 10.86
C SER A 45 -16.66 1.32 10.37
N HIS A 46 -16.89 1.50 9.06
CA HIS A 46 -18.23 1.69 8.49
C HIS A 46 -18.61 0.70 7.39
N TYR A 47 -17.68 -0.11 6.86
CA TYR A 47 -18.01 -1.23 5.97
C TYR A 47 -18.17 -2.58 6.70
N ARG A 48 -18.29 -2.58 8.03
CA ARG A 48 -18.55 -3.79 8.84
C ARG A 48 -19.99 -4.32 8.78
N LYS A 49 -20.82 -3.88 7.82
CA LYS A 49 -22.26 -4.23 7.78
C LYS A 49 -22.70 -5.17 6.65
N GLY A 50 -21.79 -5.66 5.80
CA GLY A 50 -22.16 -6.44 4.62
C GLY A 50 -21.97 -7.95 4.67
N LEU A 51 -21.06 -8.50 5.50
CA LEU A 51 -20.76 -9.92 5.47
C LEU A 51 -20.61 -10.50 6.87
N ASP A 52 -21.78 -10.76 7.43
CA ASP A 52 -21.99 -11.72 8.49
C ASP A 52 -21.56 -13.10 7.96
N TYR A 53 -20.25 -13.36 8.06
CA TYR A 53 -19.51 -14.61 8.32
C TYR A 53 -19.95 -15.94 7.66
N ASN A 54 -21.23 -16.21 7.45
CA ASN A 54 -21.78 -17.50 6.98
C ASN A 54 -21.93 -17.63 5.46
N GLU A 55 -21.93 -16.53 4.69
CA GLU A 55 -21.93 -16.60 3.21
C GLU A 55 -20.54 -16.84 2.60
N ASN A 56 -19.48 -16.71 3.39
CA ASN A 56 -18.09 -16.74 2.90
C ASN A 56 -17.62 -18.10 2.38
N LEU A 57 -18.21 -19.21 2.83
CA LEU A 57 -17.81 -20.54 2.35
C LEU A 57 -18.46 -20.87 1.00
N ALA A 58 -19.72 -20.45 0.80
CA ALA A 58 -20.42 -20.64 -0.47
C ALA A 58 -19.95 -19.64 -1.55
N ALA A 59 -19.62 -18.39 -1.18
CA ALA A 59 -19.11 -17.40 -2.12
C ALA A 59 -17.70 -17.77 -2.64
N ALA A 60 -16.81 -18.25 -1.77
CA ALA A 60 -15.47 -18.70 -2.16
C ALA A 60 -15.49 -19.89 -3.13
N GLU A 61 -16.40 -20.86 -2.93
CA GLU A 61 -16.60 -21.98 -3.86
C GLU A 61 -17.18 -21.52 -5.20
N THR A 62 -18.06 -20.51 -5.20
CA THR A 62 -18.64 -19.96 -6.43
C THR A 62 -17.64 -19.10 -7.21
N GLN A 63 -16.67 -18.50 -6.53
CA GLN A 63 -15.63 -17.64 -7.11
C GLN A 63 -14.45 -18.45 -7.68
N ALA A 64 -14.09 -19.58 -7.07
CA ALA A 64 -13.07 -20.51 -7.59
C ALA A 64 -13.40 -21.06 -8.99
N LEU A 65 -14.67 -21.03 -9.40
CA LEU A 65 -15.12 -21.52 -10.70
C LEU A 65 -14.74 -20.61 -11.90
N ARG A 66 -14.41 -19.33 -11.68
CA ARG A 66 -14.14 -18.38 -12.79
C ARG A 66 -12.69 -18.36 -13.29
N GLY A 67 -11.76 -18.94 -12.53
CA GLY A 67 -10.40 -19.21 -12.98
C GLY A 67 -9.40 -18.05 -12.91
N TRP A 68 -9.70 -17.00 -12.16
CA TRP A 68 -8.68 -16.02 -11.76
C TRP A 68 -7.64 -16.69 -10.86
N ARG A 69 -6.39 -16.32 -11.05
CA ARG A 69 -5.25 -16.75 -10.24
C ARG A 69 -4.71 -15.55 -9.50
N LEU A 70 -4.55 -15.69 -8.20
CA LEU A 70 -3.83 -14.77 -7.35
C LEU A 70 -2.51 -15.43 -6.94
N ASP A 71 -1.41 -14.74 -7.21
CA ASP A 71 -0.14 -14.99 -6.53
C ASP A 71 0.12 -13.85 -5.54
N LEU A 72 0.36 -14.18 -4.27
CA LEU A 72 0.54 -13.20 -3.21
C LEU A 72 1.87 -13.44 -2.52
N ASP A 73 2.78 -12.50 -2.75
CA ASP A 73 4.09 -12.43 -2.12
C ASP A 73 4.16 -11.27 -1.13
N TRP A 74 5.04 -11.41 -0.14
CA TRP A 74 5.36 -10.33 0.79
C TRP A 74 6.81 -10.39 1.23
N LYS A 75 7.35 -9.23 1.56
CA LYS A 75 8.70 -9.08 2.14
C LYS A 75 8.68 -8.06 3.27
N VAL A 76 9.56 -8.23 4.26
CA VAL A 76 9.77 -7.24 5.30
C VAL A 76 10.66 -6.15 4.73
N ALA A 77 10.12 -4.93 4.60
CA ALA A 77 10.83 -3.77 4.09
C ALA A 77 11.66 -3.09 5.19
N SER A 78 11.13 -3.01 6.42
CA SER A 78 11.85 -2.43 7.55
C SER A 78 11.40 -2.99 8.89
N VAL A 79 12.27 -2.82 9.89
CA VAL A 79 12.05 -3.24 11.28
C VAL A 79 12.37 -2.07 12.20
N SER A 80 11.42 -1.66 13.03
CA SER A 80 11.60 -0.60 14.03
C SER A 80 10.93 -1.00 15.34
N GLY A 81 11.73 -1.47 16.31
CA GLY A 81 11.22 -2.04 17.55
C GLY A 81 10.34 -3.27 17.29
N ASP A 82 9.10 -3.24 17.75
CA ASP A 82 8.10 -4.29 17.49
C ASP A 82 7.34 -4.08 16.17
N THR A 83 7.44 -2.89 15.59
CA THR A 83 6.80 -2.55 14.32
C THR A 83 7.57 -3.20 13.16
N ARG A 84 6.82 -3.74 12.20
CA ARG A 84 7.33 -4.35 10.96
C ARG A 84 6.62 -3.71 9.79
N THR A 85 7.37 -3.07 8.90
CA THR A 85 6.83 -2.63 7.62
C THR A 85 6.95 -3.76 6.63
N ILE A 86 5.84 -4.20 6.05
CA ILE A 86 5.81 -5.20 4.98
C ILE A 86 5.42 -4.56 3.66
N GLU A 87 6.03 -5.03 2.58
CA GLU A 87 5.60 -4.75 1.22
C GLU A 87 4.91 -6.01 0.69
N MET A 88 3.67 -5.89 0.26
CA MET A 88 2.86 -6.97 -0.31
C MET A 88 2.73 -6.76 -1.81
N ARG A 89 2.90 -7.84 -2.57
CA ARG A 89 2.72 -7.87 -4.02
C ARG A 89 1.70 -8.94 -4.36
N ALA A 90 0.58 -8.53 -4.94
CA ALA A 90 -0.45 -9.42 -5.46
C ALA A 90 -0.44 -9.40 -6.99
N GLN A 91 -0.22 -10.54 -7.64
CA GLN A 91 -0.32 -10.69 -9.08
C GLN A 91 -1.61 -11.42 -9.45
N PHE A 92 -2.44 -10.78 -10.26
CA PHE A 92 -3.69 -11.33 -10.74
C PHE A 92 -3.62 -11.65 -12.23
N ALA A 93 -4.03 -12.86 -12.58
CA ALA A 93 -4.16 -13.30 -13.95
C ALA A 93 -5.48 -14.05 -14.18
N GLU A 94 -6.03 -13.95 -15.37
CA GLU A 94 -7.14 -14.79 -15.81
C GLU A 94 -6.68 -16.24 -16.07
N ARG A 95 -7.65 -17.14 -16.29
CA ARG A 95 -7.39 -18.55 -16.58
C ARG A 95 -6.47 -18.75 -17.78
N ASN A 96 -6.58 -17.86 -18.77
CA ASN A 96 -5.81 -17.84 -20.02
C ASN A 96 -4.40 -17.23 -19.85
N GLY A 97 -4.03 -16.76 -18.66
CA GLY A 97 -2.73 -16.11 -18.38
C GLY A 97 -2.69 -14.61 -18.69
N GLN A 98 -3.81 -14.01 -19.09
CA GLN A 98 -3.88 -12.56 -19.30
C GLN A 98 -3.87 -11.83 -17.96
N ALA A 99 -3.00 -10.83 -17.85
CA ALA A 99 -2.83 -10.04 -16.64
C ALA A 99 -4.04 -9.13 -16.39
N LEU A 100 -4.56 -9.12 -15.16
CA LEU A 100 -5.75 -8.38 -14.77
C LEU A 100 -5.37 -7.01 -14.20
N ASN A 101 -5.51 -5.95 -14.99
CA ASN A 101 -5.06 -4.59 -14.63
C ASN A 101 -6.19 -3.65 -14.17
N ASP A 102 -7.43 -4.11 -14.24
CA ASP A 102 -8.65 -3.33 -13.99
C ASP A 102 -9.37 -3.76 -12.70
N LEU A 103 -8.61 -4.19 -11.70
CA LEU A 103 -9.14 -4.60 -10.39
C LEU A 103 -9.01 -3.47 -9.37
N SER A 104 -10.04 -3.30 -8.56
CA SER A 104 -9.93 -2.61 -7.28
C SER A 104 -9.54 -3.65 -6.23
N VAL A 105 -8.34 -3.54 -5.66
CA VAL A 105 -7.78 -4.54 -4.75
C VAL A 105 -7.57 -3.94 -3.37
N THR A 106 -8.08 -4.61 -2.34
CA THR A 106 -7.95 -4.21 -0.93
C THR A 106 -7.47 -5.41 -0.10
N ALA A 107 -6.46 -5.19 0.74
CA ALA A 107 -5.99 -6.14 1.73
C ALA A 107 -6.55 -5.79 3.11
N LEU A 108 -7.40 -6.64 3.66
CA LEU A 108 -7.81 -6.59 5.06
C LEU A 108 -6.82 -7.40 5.89
N ILE A 109 -6.03 -6.71 6.71
CA ILE A 109 -5.03 -7.31 7.60
C ILE A 109 -5.66 -7.50 8.97
N VAL A 110 -5.69 -8.75 9.44
CA VAL A 110 -6.38 -9.17 10.66
C VAL A 110 -5.41 -9.87 11.59
N ARG A 111 -5.41 -9.51 12.87
CA ARG A 111 -4.62 -10.23 13.88
C ARG A 111 -5.46 -11.35 14.49
N PRO A 112 -5.13 -12.63 14.27
CA PRO A 112 -5.94 -13.75 14.77
C PRO A 112 -5.97 -13.86 16.30
N THR A 113 -5.00 -13.27 16.99
CA THR A 113 -4.82 -13.44 18.43
C THR A 113 -5.37 -12.29 19.28
N HIS A 114 -5.68 -11.13 18.68
CA HIS A 114 -6.21 -9.94 19.38
C HIS A 114 -7.11 -9.14 18.43
N GLU A 115 -8.36 -8.94 18.83
CA GLU A 115 -9.27 -8.03 18.13
C GLU A 115 -8.81 -6.56 18.31
N GLY A 116 -9.09 -5.71 17.33
CA GLY A 116 -8.84 -4.26 17.42
C GLY A 116 -7.57 -3.75 16.73
N TYR A 117 -6.79 -4.63 16.08
CA TYR A 117 -5.63 -4.27 15.26
C TYR A 117 -5.87 -4.49 13.77
N ASP A 118 -7.13 -4.62 13.37
CA ASP A 118 -7.48 -4.94 12.00
C ASP A 118 -7.57 -3.64 11.19
N PHE A 119 -6.95 -3.63 10.02
CA PHE A 119 -6.95 -2.48 9.14
C PHE A 119 -6.95 -2.89 7.67
N GLU A 120 -7.49 -2.01 6.84
CA GLU A 120 -7.57 -2.20 5.40
C GLU A 120 -6.50 -1.38 4.70
N VAL A 121 -5.84 -1.99 3.71
CA VAL A 121 -4.82 -1.35 2.89
C VAL A 121 -5.21 -1.52 1.42
N PRO A 122 -5.53 -0.43 0.70
CA PRO A 122 -5.75 -0.52 -0.74
C PRO A 122 -4.43 -0.82 -1.45
N LEU A 123 -4.45 -1.74 -2.42
CA LEU A 123 -3.28 -2.03 -3.26
C LEU A 123 -3.35 -1.20 -4.53
N GLN A 124 -2.21 -0.58 -4.87
CA GLN A 124 -2.07 0.23 -6.07
C GLN A 124 -1.66 -0.63 -7.26
N ALA A 125 -2.29 -0.41 -8.40
CA ALA A 125 -1.91 -1.07 -9.65
C ALA A 125 -0.51 -0.63 -10.10
N MET A 126 0.38 -1.61 -10.30
CA MET A 126 1.74 -1.42 -10.80
C MET A 126 1.87 -1.78 -12.30
N GLY A 127 0.80 -2.33 -12.89
CA GLY A 127 0.77 -2.84 -14.26
C GLY A 127 1.10 -4.33 -14.34
N ASP A 128 0.86 -4.92 -15.52
CA ASP A 128 1.02 -6.35 -15.78
C ASP A 128 0.35 -7.25 -14.72
N GLY A 129 -0.85 -6.85 -14.30
CA GLY A 129 -1.67 -7.56 -13.32
C GLY A 129 -1.11 -7.51 -11.91
N THR A 130 -0.06 -6.73 -11.67
CA THR A 130 0.57 -6.57 -10.37
C THR A 130 -0.06 -5.42 -9.60
N TYR A 131 -0.36 -5.66 -8.33
CA TYR A 131 -0.82 -4.68 -7.36
C TYR A 131 0.11 -4.73 -6.14
N SER A 132 0.47 -3.57 -5.60
CA SER A 132 1.39 -3.48 -4.46
C SER A 132 0.88 -2.53 -3.38
N ALA A 133 1.18 -2.85 -2.13
CA ALA A 133 0.95 -1.98 -0.98
C ALA A 133 2.00 -2.18 0.09
N THR A 134 2.23 -1.12 0.85
CA THR A 134 3.04 -1.15 2.06
C THR A 134 2.13 -1.10 3.28
N ALA A 135 2.39 -1.96 4.27
CA ALA A 135 1.61 -2.02 5.50
C ALA A 135 2.51 -2.00 6.72
N ASN A 136 2.17 -1.18 7.71
CA ASN A 136 2.85 -1.13 9.00
C ASN A 136 2.14 -2.05 9.99
N LEU A 137 2.77 -3.16 10.32
CA LEU A 137 2.29 -4.07 11.35
C LEU A 137 2.83 -3.58 12.71
N PRO A 138 1.96 -3.20 13.66
CA PRO A 138 2.40 -2.67 14.95
C PRO A 138 3.10 -3.71 15.82
N LEU A 139 2.92 -5.00 15.52
CA LEU A 139 3.45 -6.11 16.29
C LEU A 139 3.99 -7.20 15.36
N ALA A 140 5.13 -7.78 15.73
CA ALA A 140 5.59 -9.03 15.15
C ALA A 140 4.63 -10.20 15.48
N GLY A 141 4.64 -11.22 14.63
CA GLY A 141 3.87 -12.45 14.84
C GLY A 141 3.02 -12.87 13.64
N GLN A 142 1.92 -13.55 13.94
CA GLN A 142 1.01 -14.08 12.94
C GLN A 142 -0.08 -13.06 12.61
N TRP A 143 -0.32 -12.89 11.32
CA TRP A 143 -1.36 -12.05 10.75
C TRP A 143 -2.08 -12.83 9.65
N ASN A 144 -3.36 -12.57 9.46
CA ASN A 144 -4.10 -13.06 8.29
C ASN A 144 -4.34 -11.86 7.38
N VAL A 145 -3.99 -11.98 6.11
CA VAL A 145 -4.33 -11.01 5.08
C VAL A 145 -5.45 -11.59 4.23
N ARG A 146 -6.56 -10.88 4.16
CA ARG A 146 -7.67 -11.19 3.27
C ARG A 146 -7.64 -10.21 2.11
N ILE A 147 -7.35 -10.72 0.92
CA ILE A 147 -7.39 -9.96 -0.31
C ILE A 147 -8.81 -9.98 -0.84
N HIS A 148 -9.35 -8.80 -1.11
CA HIS A 148 -10.59 -8.58 -1.85
C HIS A 148 -10.25 -7.88 -3.16
N ALA A 149 -10.65 -8.46 -4.28
CA ALA A 149 -10.51 -7.86 -5.60
C ALA A 149 -11.88 -7.72 -6.26
N LEU A 150 -12.16 -6.55 -6.85
CA LEU A 150 -13.43 -6.21 -7.48
C LEU A 150 -13.20 -5.74 -8.92
N ARG A 151 -14.01 -6.24 -9.86
CA ARG A 151 -14.07 -5.81 -11.27
C ARG A 151 -15.51 -5.71 -11.72
N GLY A 152 -16.08 -4.50 -11.70
CA GLY A 152 -17.52 -4.32 -11.93
C GLY A 152 -18.33 -5.09 -10.88
N ASP A 153 -19.17 -6.03 -11.32
CA ASP A 153 -19.96 -6.91 -10.45
C ASP A 153 -19.22 -8.19 -10.02
N GLU A 154 -17.99 -8.40 -10.51
CA GLU A 154 -17.19 -9.56 -10.16
C GLU A 154 -16.38 -9.29 -8.90
N ALA A 155 -16.50 -10.17 -7.91
CA ALA A 155 -15.70 -10.13 -6.69
C ALA A 155 -14.86 -11.40 -6.58
N PHE A 156 -13.65 -11.25 -6.06
CA PHE A 156 -12.73 -12.32 -5.69
C PHE A 156 -12.23 -12.09 -4.27
N GLN A 157 -12.13 -13.17 -3.50
CA GLN A 157 -11.61 -13.12 -2.13
C GLN A 157 -10.67 -14.29 -1.87
N GLU A 158 -9.52 -14.01 -1.27
CA GLU A 158 -8.60 -15.04 -0.77
C GLU A 158 -8.05 -14.64 0.61
N VAL A 159 -7.87 -15.61 1.50
CA VAL A 159 -7.26 -15.39 2.82
C VAL A 159 -5.92 -16.12 2.87
N ARG A 160 -4.84 -15.39 3.14
CA ARG A 160 -3.50 -15.94 3.35
C ARG A 160 -2.99 -15.61 4.73
N ARG A 161 -2.34 -16.58 5.39
CA ARG A 161 -1.66 -16.34 6.66
C ARG A 161 -0.24 -15.87 6.41
N LEU A 162 0.11 -14.74 7.00
CA LEU A 162 1.46 -14.20 7.01
C LEU A 162 2.08 -14.43 8.39
N GLN A 163 3.33 -14.90 8.38
CA GLN A 163 4.15 -14.95 9.58
C GLN A 163 5.27 -13.93 9.43
N VAL A 164 5.26 -12.92 10.28
CA VAL A 164 6.26 -11.85 10.30
C VAL A 164 7.08 -12.00 11.58
N ARG A 165 8.40 -12.14 11.44
CA ARG A 165 9.35 -12.30 12.55
C ARG A 165 10.14 -11.00 12.77
#